data_AF-A0A7X8SKZ2-F1
#
_entry.id   AF-A0A7X8SKZ2-F1
#
_cell.length_a   1.000
_cell.length_b   1.000
_cell.length_c   1.000
_cell.angle_alpha   90.00
_cell.angle_beta   90.00
_cell.angle_gamma   90.00
#
_symmetry.space_group_name_H-M   'P 1'
#
loop_
_entity.id
_entity.type
_entity.pdbx_description
1 polymer ?
#
loop_
_entity_poly.entity_id
_entity_poly.type
_entity_poly.pdbx_seq_one_letter_code
_entity_poly.pdbx_strand_id
1 'polypeptide(L)'
;MKYYISFFLLTILSSISFAQTKEQAMIALRAEEHTKVEIDEQMVTFRDHTGEINNIQNFEYLALELAEALYLQMSDHVYNPYFNAIFSEGYNYRNIIECKGGLELILNASPTEIVVSITDANKIELAKESFSL
;
A
#
# COMPACT_ATOMS: atom_id res chain seq x y z
N MET A 1 -17.98 -33.79 -47.10
CA MET A 1 -18.28 -32.35 -47.26
C MET A 1 -18.16 -31.68 -45.90
N LYS A 2 -17.39 -30.59 -45.83
CA LYS A 2 -17.27 -29.70 -44.67
C LYS A 2 -18.49 -28.76 -44.66
N TYR A 3 -19.05 -28.49 -43.48
CA TYR A 3 -19.57 -27.17 -43.12
C TYR A 3 -19.23 -26.89 -41.66
N TYR A 4 -18.50 -25.79 -41.45
CA TYR A 4 -18.26 -25.13 -40.16
C TYR A 4 -19.45 -24.23 -39.81
N ILE A 5 -19.40 -23.65 -38.60
CA ILE A 5 -20.20 -22.53 -38.05
C ILE A 5 -21.36 -23.08 -37.19
N SER A 6 -21.48 -22.79 -35.88
CA SER A 6 -21.13 -21.57 -35.17
C SER A 6 -20.55 -21.82 -33.77
N PHE A 7 -19.40 -21.20 -33.56
CA PHE A 7 -18.75 -20.96 -32.29
C PHE A 7 -19.38 -19.70 -31.69
N PHE A 8 -20.43 -19.79 -30.88
CA PHE A 8 -20.92 -18.63 -30.11
C PHE A 8 -21.97 -19.06 -29.07
N LEU A 9 -21.55 -19.47 -27.87
CA LEU A 9 -22.29 -19.22 -26.61
C LEU A 9 -21.49 -19.73 -25.39
N LEU A 10 -20.25 -19.28 -25.23
CA LEU A 10 -19.48 -19.54 -24.00
C LEU A 10 -18.63 -18.32 -23.62
N THR A 11 -19.23 -17.14 -23.73
CA THR A 11 -18.61 -15.84 -23.44
C THR A 11 -19.48 -14.94 -22.56
N ILE A 12 -20.34 -15.51 -21.71
CA ILE A 12 -21.11 -14.72 -20.72
C ILE A 12 -20.64 -14.99 -19.27
N LEU A 13 -19.53 -15.73 -19.09
CA LEU A 13 -18.92 -15.93 -17.76
C LEU A 13 -17.64 -15.10 -17.55
N SER A 14 -17.26 -14.24 -18.49
CA SER A 14 -16.03 -13.45 -18.42
C SER A 14 -16.22 -11.98 -18.05
N SER A 15 -17.33 -11.61 -17.41
CA SER A 15 -17.54 -10.24 -16.95
C SER A 15 -18.18 -10.16 -15.57
N ILE A 16 -17.78 -11.04 -14.67
CA ILE A 16 -17.66 -10.65 -13.26
C ILE A 16 -16.22 -10.16 -13.11
N SER A 17 -15.92 -9.03 -13.77
CA SER A 17 -14.80 -8.20 -13.35
C SER A 17 -15.05 -7.94 -11.88
N PHE A 18 -14.19 -8.48 -11.02
CA PHE A 18 -14.27 -8.23 -9.59
C PHE A 18 -14.10 -6.73 -9.40
N ALA A 19 -15.21 -6.00 -9.32
CA ALA A 19 -15.24 -4.71 -8.67
C ALA A 19 -15.01 -5.02 -7.19
N GLN A 20 -13.75 -5.24 -6.85
CA GLN A 20 -13.33 -5.43 -5.49
C GLN A 20 -13.74 -4.16 -4.75
N THR A 21 -14.65 -4.28 -3.80
CA THR A 21 -15.11 -3.10 -3.07
C THR A 21 -13.94 -2.52 -2.29
N LYS A 22 -13.96 -1.21 -2.02
CA LYS A 22 -12.99 -0.53 -1.16
C LYS A 22 -12.70 -1.32 0.12
N GLU A 23 -13.73 -1.84 0.77
CA GLU A 23 -13.61 -2.67 1.97
C GLU A 23 -12.85 -3.98 1.72
N GLN A 24 -13.08 -4.65 0.59
CA GLN A 24 -12.36 -5.86 0.23
C GLN A 24 -10.88 -5.57 -0.10
N ALA A 25 -10.57 -4.44 -0.73
CA ALA A 25 -9.18 -4.01 -0.96
C ALA A 25 -8.47 -3.70 0.37
N MET A 26 -9.16 -3.05 1.30
CA MET A 26 -8.65 -2.77 2.64
C MET A 26 -8.44 -4.02 3.49
N ILE A 27 -9.29 -5.04 3.37
CA ILE A 27 -9.14 -6.32 4.09
C ILE A 27 -7.93 -7.10 3.54
N ALA A 28 -7.70 -7.08 2.22
CA ALA A 28 -6.60 -7.81 1.60
C ALA A 28 -5.22 -7.15 1.80
N LEU A 29 -5.17 -5.83 1.99
CA LEU A 29 -3.95 -5.11 2.38
C LEU A 29 -3.57 -5.27 3.86
N ARG A 30 -4.43 -5.85 4.70
CA ARG A 30 -4.05 -6.20 6.07
C ARG A 30 -3.04 -7.34 6.01
N ALA A 31 -1.76 -7.00 6.17
CA ALA A 31 -0.70 -7.98 6.23
C ALA A 31 -0.79 -8.83 7.52
N GLU A 32 -1.40 -8.33 8.60
CA GLU A 32 -1.46 -9.03 9.89
C GLU A 32 -2.79 -8.81 10.67
N GLU A 33 -3.04 -9.69 11.65
CA GLU A 33 -4.22 -9.69 12.55
C GLU A 33 -4.37 -8.42 13.41
N HIS A 34 -3.35 -7.54 13.43
CA HIS A 34 -3.28 -6.37 14.30
C HIS A 34 -3.29 -5.02 13.56
N THR A 35 -3.41 -5.01 12.23
CA THR A 35 -3.47 -3.77 11.45
C THR A 35 -4.80 -3.04 11.68
N LYS A 36 -4.76 -1.85 12.30
CA LYS A 36 -5.93 -0.97 12.39
C LYS A 36 -6.07 -0.17 11.11
N VAL A 37 -7.27 -0.09 10.55
CA VAL A 37 -7.54 0.69 9.33
C VAL A 37 -8.47 1.86 9.62
N GLU A 38 -8.07 3.05 9.21
CA GLU A 38 -8.81 4.31 9.35
C GLU A 38 -8.98 4.97 7.97
N ILE A 39 -10.15 5.52 7.69
CA ILE A 39 -10.42 6.31 6.48
C ILE A 39 -10.78 7.71 6.94
N ASP A 40 -10.02 8.70 6.50
CA ASP A 40 -10.31 10.11 6.79
C ASP A 40 -9.90 11.00 5.62
N GLU A 41 -10.66 12.06 5.34
CA GLU A 41 -10.30 13.23 4.49
C GLU A 41 -9.51 12.99 3.18
N GLN A 42 -9.59 11.80 2.55
CA GLN A 42 -8.83 11.33 1.35
C GLN A 42 -7.56 10.49 1.65
N MET A 43 -7.47 9.88 2.82
CA MET A 43 -6.39 8.96 3.20
C MET A 43 -6.97 7.65 3.72
N VAL A 44 -6.43 6.53 3.25
CA VAL A 44 -6.60 5.21 3.88
C VAL A 44 -5.34 4.95 4.70
N THR A 45 -5.48 4.97 6.03
CA THR A 45 -4.37 4.76 6.95
C THR A 45 -4.42 3.35 7.52
N PHE A 46 -3.33 2.62 7.34
CA PHE A 46 -3.02 1.38 8.01
C PHE A 46 -2.05 1.68 9.15
N ARG A 47 -2.31 1.11 10.33
CA ARG A 47 -1.43 1.26 11.49
C ARG A 47 -1.01 -0.11 12.00
N ASP A 48 0.29 -0.35 11.93
CA ASP A 48 0.97 -1.58 12.30
C ASP A 48 1.90 -1.35 13.50
N HIS A 49 2.30 -2.44 14.15
CA HIS A 49 3.26 -2.41 15.24
C HIS A 49 4.36 -3.42 14.96
N THR A 50 5.62 -3.03 15.19
CA THR A 50 6.76 -3.94 15.03
C THR A 50 7.66 -3.91 16.27
N GLY A 51 8.66 -4.80 16.25
CA GLY A 51 9.69 -4.86 17.28
C GLY A 51 10.50 -3.57 17.41
N GLU A 52 11.50 -3.61 18.29
CA GLU A 52 12.44 -2.51 18.43
C GLU A 52 13.42 -2.54 17.24
N ILE A 53 13.60 -1.39 16.58
CA ILE A 53 14.61 -1.24 15.55
C ILE A 53 15.80 -0.51 16.16
N ASN A 54 16.92 -1.22 16.29
CA ASN A 54 18.14 -0.73 16.92
C ASN A 54 19.28 -0.59 15.89
N ASN A 55 20.31 0.19 16.24
CA ASN A 55 21.55 0.33 15.48
C ASN A 55 21.38 0.89 14.05
N ILE A 56 20.39 1.77 13.83
CA ILE A 56 20.24 2.48 12.56
C ILE A 56 21.38 3.49 12.43
N GLN A 57 22.29 3.25 11.49
CA GLN A 57 23.43 4.14 11.24
C GLN A 57 23.06 5.36 10.39
N ASN A 58 22.09 5.20 9.49
CA ASN A 58 21.61 6.26 8.62
C ASN A 58 20.10 6.10 8.38
N PHE A 59 19.32 7.04 8.89
CA PHE A 59 17.86 7.06 8.73
C PHE A 59 17.41 7.43 7.32
N GLU A 60 18.18 8.24 6.58
CA GLU A 60 17.88 8.56 5.18
C GLU A 60 17.96 7.28 4.34
N TYR A 61 19.01 6.47 4.51
CA TYR A 61 19.12 5.20 3.79
C TYR A 61 17.96 4.24 4.10
N LEU A 62 17.57 4.12 5.37
CA LEU A 62 16.39 3.34 5.76
C LEU A 62 15.12 3.89 5.10
N ALA A 63 14.94 5.21 5.02
CA ALA A 63 13.80 5.81 4.34
C ALA A 63 13.78 5.49 2.83
N LEU A 64 14.95 5.47 2.18
CA LEU A 64 15.06 5.04 0.78
C LEU A 64 14.70 3.55 0.60
N GLU A 65 15.21 2.66 1.46
CA GLU A 65 14.88 1.22 1.42
C GLU A 65 13.38 0.96 1.61
N LEU A 66 12.76 1.69 2.55
CA LEU A 66 11.32 1.60 2.80
C LEU A 66 10.50 2.12 1.61
N ALA A 67 10.94 3.18 0.95
CA ALA A 67 10.27 3.70 -0.24
C ALA A 67 10.38 2.73 -1.42
N GLU A 68 11.56 2.13 -1.64
CA GLU A 68 11.76 1.09 -2.65
C GLU A 68 10.88 -0.13 -2.35
N ALA A 69 10.83 -0.60 -1.11
CA ALA A 69 9.98 -1.70 -0.70
C ALA A 69 8.50 -1.42 -0.98
N LEU A 70 8.02 -0.21 -0.67
CA LEU A 70 6.64 0.19 -0.98
C LEU A 70 6.39 0.28 -2.49
N TYR A 71 7.33 0.82 -3.27
CA TYR A 71 7.24 0.83 -4.73
C TYR A 71 7.10 -0.57 -5.32
N LEU A 72 7.94 -1.50 -4.86
CA LEU A 72 7.90 -2.90 -5.28
C LEU A 72 6.57 -3.56 -4.88
N GLN A 73 6.06 -3.28 -3.68
CA GLN A 73 4.75 -3.76 -3.26
C GLN A 73 3.62 -3.19 -4.13
N MET A 74 3.66 -1.89 -4.44
CA MET A 74 2.68 -1.24 -5.32
C MET A 74 2.71 -1.81 -6.74
N SER A 75 3.88 -2.26 -7.20
CA SER A 75 4.08 -2.82 -8.54
C SER A 75 3.85 -4.34 -8.60
N ASP A 76 3.71 -5.00 -7.46
CA ASP A 76 3.51 -6.44 -7.39
C ASP A 76 2.11 -6.84 -7.89
N HIS A 77 2.03 -7.90 -8.69
CA HIS A 77 0.79 -8.39 -9.28
C HIS A 77 -0.31 -8.76 -8.28
N VAL A 78 0.04 -9.11 -7.03
CA VAL A 78 -0.94 -9.45 -5.98
C VAL A 78 -1.48 -8.19 -5.34
N TYR A 79 -0.62 -7.21 -5.05
CA TYR A 79 -1.01 -6.02 -4.28
C TYR A 79 -1.42 -4.81 -5.14
N ASN A 80 -0.91 -4.71 -6.37
CA ASN A 80 -1.20 -3.62 -7.31
C ASN A 80 -2.71 -3.34 -7.49
N PRO A 81 -3.60 -4.35 -7.61
CA PRO A 81 -5.03 -4.11 -7.69
C PRO A 81 -5.60 -3.32 -6.50
N TYR A 82 -5.05 -3.49 -5.31
CA TYR A 82 -5.53 -2.80 -4.10
C TYR A 82 -5.13 -1.34 -4.08
N PHE A 83 -3.88 -1.03 -4.44
CA PHE A 83 -3.43 0.35 -4.58
C PHE A 83 -4.21 1.08 -5.67
N ASN A 84 -4.44 0.43 -6.82
CA ASN A 84 -5.27 0.98 -7.89
C ASN A 84 -6.70 1.30 -7.41
N ALA A 85 -7.30 0.43 -6.60
CA ALA A 85 -8.64 0.65 -6.04
C ALA A 85 -8.67 1.85 -5.07
N ILE A 86 -7.66 2.00 -4.20
CA ILE A 86 -7.54 3.15 -3.30
C ILE A 86 -7.46 4.45 -4.12
N PHE A 87 -6.58 4.47 -5.11
CA PHE A 87 -6.32 5.66 -5.94
C PHE A 87 -7.48 6.01 -6.87
N SER A 88 -8.17 5.03 -7.45
CA SER A 88 -9.32 5.28 -8.33
C SER A 88 -10.51 5.92 -7.60
N GLU A 89 -10.59 5.69 -6.29
CA GLU A 89 -11.60 6.29 -5.40
C GLU A 89 -11.16 7.68 -4.87
N GLY A 90 -10.01 8.19 -5.33
CA GLY A 90 -9.48 9.50 -4.95
C GLY A 90 -8.83 9.54 -3.56
N TYR A 91 -8.50 8.39 -2.98
CA TYR A 91 -7.78 8.32 -1.72
C TYR A 91 -6.29 8.12 -1.95
N ASN A 92 -5.48 8.56 -0.99
CA ASN A 92 -4.08 8.21 -0.86
C ASN A 92 -3.90 7.06 0.14
N TYR A 93 -2.76 6.40 0.07
CA TYR A 93 -2.36 5.35 1.00
C TYR A 93 -1.41 5.89 2.06
N ARG A 94 -1.60 5.46 3.31
CA ARG A 94 -0.65 5.67 4.39
C ARG A 94 -0.48 4.38 5.19
N ASN A 95 0.76 4.00 5.47
CA ASN A 95 1.09 3.03 6.51
C ASN A 95 1.91 3.73 7.62
N ILE A 96 1.49 3.56 8.87
CA ILE A 96 2.21 3.99 10.06
C ILE A 96 2.64 2.75 10.82
N ILE A 97 3.95 2.53 10.92
CA ILE A 97 4.53 1.41 11.64
C ILE A 97 5.13 1.95 12.94
N GLU A 98 4.50 1.62 14.06
CA GLU A 98 4.97 1.98 15.40
C GLU A 98 5.98 0.95 15.88
N CYS A 99 7.21 1.39 16.13
CA CYS A 99 8.28 0.54 16.64
C CYS A 99 8.35 0.64 18.16
N LYS A 100 8.65 -0.49 18.81
CA LYS A 100 9.01 -0.46 20.24
C LYS A 100 10.22 0.48 20.42
N GLY A 101 10.19 1.34 21.42
CA GLY A 101 11.19 2.42 21.61
C GLY A 101 10.72 3.79 21.11
N GLY A 102 9.54 3.87 20.49
CA GLY A 102 8.86 5.13 20.16
C GLY A 102 9.22 5.71 18.79
N LEU A 103 10.00 5.00 17.98
CA LEU A 103 10.23 5.35 16.59
C LEU A 103 8.97 5.05 15.75
N GLU A 104 8.61 5.92 14.84
CA GLU A 104 7.55 5.69 13.86
C GLU A 104 8.08 5.80 12.44
N LEU A 105 7.72 4.81 11.61
CA LEU A 105 7.96 4.81 10.17
C LEU A 105 6.64 5.13 9.48
N ILE A 106 6.59 6.22 8.71
CA ILE A 106 5.38 6.69 8.06
C ILE A 106 5.61 6.66 6.56
N LEU A 107 4.94 5.73 5.88
CA LEU A 107 5.02 5.57 4.45
C LEU A 107 3.72 6.07 3.82
N ASN A 108 3.81 7.03 2.91
CA ASN A 108 2.67 7.56 2.16
C ASN A 108 2.87 7.25 0.68
N ALA A 109 1.78 6.91 0.00
CA ALA A 109 1.77 6.77 -1.44
C ALA A 109 0.55 7.46 -2.05
N SER A 110 0.78 8.10 -3.17
CA SER A 110 -0.22 8.68 -4.05
C SER A 110 -0.01 8.17 -5.48
N PRO A 111 -0.88 8.52 -6.45
CA PRO A 111 -0.67 8.17 -7.85
C PRO A 111 0.62 8.74 -8.46
N THR A 112 1.25 9.74 -7.84
CA THR A 112 2.38 10.48 -8.42
C THR A 112 3.66 10.41 -7.59
N GLU A 113 3.58 9.99 -6.33
CA GLU A 113 4.74 9.98 -5.44
C GLU A 113 4.62 8.97 -4.29
N ILE A 114 5.78 8.57 -3.78
CA ILE A 114 5.97 7.91 -2.48
C ILE A 114 6.75 8.86 -1.58
N VAL A 115 6.27 9.03 -0.34
CA VAL A 115 6.94 9.83 0.69
C VAL A 115 7.08 9.02 1.96
N VAL A 116 8.32 8.83 2.40
CA VAL A 116 8.63 8.14 3.66
C VAL A 116 9.20 9.14 4.65
N SER A 117 8.65 9.18 5.86
CA SER A 117 9.24 9.92 6.98
C SER A 117 9.46 9.01 8.19
N ILE A 118 10.55 9.26 8.90
CA ILE A 118 10.90 8.55 10.13
C ILE A 118 10.92 9.57 11.25
N THR A 119 10.17 9.31 12.32
CA THR A 119 10.10 10.20 13.48
C THR A 119 10.47 9.50 14.77
N ASP A 120 11.01 10.23 15.73
CA ASP A 120 11.29 9.72 17.07
C ASP A 120 10.04 9.77 17.99
N ALA A 121 10.23 9.34 19.25
CA ALA A 121 9.17 9.33 20.27
C ALA A 121 8.57 10.71 20.58
N ASN A 122 9.29 11.79 20.26
CA ASN A 122 8.88 13.18 20.43
C ASN A 122 8.32 13.78 19.14
N LYS A 123 8.09 12.96 18.10
CA LYS A 123 7.65 13.37 16.76
C LYS A 123 8.66 14.26 16.03
N ILE A 124 9.94 14.20 16.40
CA ILE A 124 11.01 14.88 15.66
C ILE A 124 11.32 14.05 14.42
N GLU A 125 11.29 14.69 13.25
CA GLU A 125 11.65 14.06 11.97
C GLU A 125 13.16 13.79 11.93
N LEU A 126 13.52 12.51 11.83
CA LEU A 126 14.89 12.02 11.74
C LEU A 126 15.35 11.87 10.28
N ALA A 127 14.41 11.56 9.38
CA ALA A 127 14.63 11.51 7.95
C ALA A 127 13.30 11.67 7.19
N LYS A 128 13.38 12.19 5.97
CA LYS A 128 12.26 12.26 5.05
C LYS A 128 12.74 12.21 3.61
N GLU A 129 12.24 11.23 2.87
CA GLU A 129 12.58 11.01 1.47
C GLU A 129 11.30 11.01 0.61
N SER A 130 11.41 11.54 -0.60
CA SER A 130 10.30 11.62 -1.56
C SER A 130 10.77 11.14 -2.93
N PHE A 131 9.95 10.31 -3.55
CA PHE A 131 10.21 9.67 -4.83
C PHE A 131 9.02 9.88 -5.75
N SER A 132 9.27 10.43 -6.95
CA SER A 132 8.26 10.52 -8.00
C SER A 132 8.07 9.17 -8.69
N LEU A 133 6.83 8.83 -9.03
CA LEU A 133 6.42 7.59 -9.70
C LEU A 133 6.26 7.75 -11.21
#